data_AF-A0A529HNY0-F1
#
_entry.id   AF-A0A529HNY0-F1
#
_cell.length_a   1.000
_cell.length_b   1.000
_cell.length_c   1.000
_cell.angle_alpha   90.00
_cell.angle_beta   90.00
_cell.angle_gamma   90.00
#
_symmetry.space_group_name_H-M   'P 1'
#
loop_
_entity.id
_entity.type
_entity.pdbx_description
1 polymer ?
#
loop_
_entity_poly.entity_id
_entity_poly.type
_entity_poly.pdbx_seq_one_letter_code
_entity_poly.pdbx_strand_id
1 'polypeptide(L)'
;HVIGPVVAGSDPDALAVVRPHVADHSGYFLRIDTHMDNGEFAAFLSHSGMPVFDTVLTMSKGKCLADFSDGGSARPKTYALASQTLG
;
A
#
# COMPACT_ATOMS: atom_id res chain seq x y z
N HIS A 1 -9.93 -5.30 -9.88
CA HIS A 1 -10.36 -4.64 -8.62
C HIS A 1 -9.19 -3.85 -8.06
N VAL A 2 -9.42 -2.71 -7.40
CA VAL A 2 -8.36 -1.93 -6.74
C VAL A 2 -8.59 -2.00 -5.24
N ILE A 3 -7.56 -2.36 -4.46
CA ILE A 3 -7.64 -2.32 -2.99
C ILE A 3 -6.95 -1.04 -2.54
N GLY A 4 -7.74 -0.06 -2.10
CA GLY A 4 -7.25 1.20 -1.55
C GLY A 4 -8.38 2.18 -1.19
N PRO A 5 -8.12 3.16 -0.30
CA PRO A 5 -6.85 3.36 0.39
C PRO A 5 -6.68 2.37 1.56
N VAL A 6 -5.47 1.89 1.78
CA VAL A 6 -5.14 1.07 2.95
C VAL A 6 -4.38 1.96 3.92
N VAL A 7 -4.97 2.23 5.08
CA VAL A 7 -4.41 3.08 6.13
C VAL A 7 -4.35 2.28 7.43
N ALA A 8 -3.18 2.10 8.00
CA ALA A 8 -2.95 1.19 9.12
C ALA A 8 -1.84 1.68 10.05
N GLY A 9 -1.88 1.30 11.32
CA GLY A 9 -0.85 1.66 12.31
C GLY A 9 0.44 0.87 12.17
N SER A 10 0.37 -0.31 11.57
CA SER A 10 1.48 -1.25 11.43
C SER A 10 1.29 -2.19 10.24
N ASP A 11 2.35 -2.89 9.81
CA ASP A 11 2.29 -3.88 8.74
C ASP A 11 1.30 -5.02 9.06
N PRO A 12 1.27 -5.62 10.28
CA PRO A 12 0.27 -6.61 10.64
C PRO A 12 -1.18 -6.13 10.47
N ASP A 13 -1.46 -4.87 10.82
CA ASP A 13 -2.79 -4.28 10.66
C ASP A 13 -3.15 -4.11 9.18
N ALA A 14 -2.21 -3.63 8.36
CA ALA A 14 -2.40 -3.50 6.92
C ALA A 14 -2.65 -4.87 6.26
N LEU A 15 -1.92 -5.89 6.68
CA LEU A 15 -2.10 -7.26 6.22
C LEU A 15 -3.46 -7.83 6.61
N ALA A 16 -3.92 -7.59 7.84
CA ALA A 16 -5.25 -8.03 8.28
C ALA A 16 -6.36 -7.45 7.40
N VAL A 17 -6.21 -6.21 6.93
CA VAL A 17 -7.16 -5.56 6.00
C VAL A 17 -7.06 -6.15 4.60
N VAL A 18 -5.86 -6.36 4.05
CA VAL A 18 -5.68 -6.75 2.64
C VAL A 18 -5.92 -8.24 2.38
N ARG A 19 -5.61 -9.13 3.34
CA ARG A 19 -5.73 -10.59 3.20
C ARG A 19 -7.11 -11.10 2.72
N PRO A 20 -8.26 -10.68 3.29
CA PRO A 20 -9.56 -11.14 2.82
C PRO A 20 -9.83 -10.71 1.37
N HIS A 21 -9.44 -9.48 0.99
CA HIS A 21 -9.65 -8.98 -0.36
C HIS A 21 -8.80 -9.73 -1.41
N VAL A 22 -7.57 -10.12 -1.06
CA VAL A 22 -6.71 -10.95 -1.92
C VAL A 22 -7.29 -12.35 -2.09
N ALA A 23 -7.79 -12.95 -1.02
CA ALA A 23 -8.41 -14.27 -1.07
C ALA A 23 -9.68 -14.29 -1.92
N ASP A 24 -10.57 -13.31 -1.74
CA ASP A 24 -11.85 -13.21 -2.47
C ASP A 24 -11.67 -12.95 -3.97
N HIS A 25 -10.55 -12.35 -4.37
CA HIS A 25 -10.24 -12.05 -5.78
C HIS A 25 -9.19 -12.98 -6.39
N SER A 26 -8.98 -14.16 -5.80
CA SER A 26 -8.08 -15.17 -6.36
C SER A 26 -8.47 -15.51 -7.81
N GLY A 27 -7.50 -15.47 -8.73
CA GLY A 27 -7.71 -15.74 -10.15
C GLY A 27 -8.21 -14.53 -10.97
N TYR A 28 -8.45 -13.38 -10.35
CA TYR A 28 -8.82 -12.13 -11.03
C TYR A 28 -7.71 -11.08 -10.92
N PHE A 29 -7.71 -10.13 -11.86
CA PHE A 29 -6.76 -9.01 -11.80
C PHE A 29 -7.06 -8.10 -10.61
N LEU A 30 -6.07 -7.99 -9.72
CA LEU A 30 -6.09 -7.19 -8.51
C LEU A 30 -4.94 -6.18 -8.54
N ARG A 31 -5.23 -4.91 -8.26
CA ARG A 31 -4.23 -3.84 -8.23
C ARG A 31 -4.18 -3.21 -6.84
N ILE A 32 -2.98 -2.97 -6.35
CA ILE A 32 -2.69 -2.20 -5.14
C ILE A 32 -1.66 -1.16 -5.53
N ASP A 33 -2.02 0.12 -5.41
CA ASP A 33 -1.11 1.22 -5.67
C ASP A 33 -0.39 1.56 -4.36
N THR A 34 0.83 1.04 -4.17
CA THR A 34 1.61 1.17 -2.93
C THR A 34 2.94 1.88 -3.18
N HIS A 35 3.39 2.67 -2.21
CA HIS A 35 4.75 3.23 -2.18
C HIS A 35 5.68 2.46 -1.23
N MET A 36 5.20 1.37 -0.62
CA MET A 36 6.01 0.44 0.16
C MET A 36 6.81 -0.44 -0.79
N ASP A 37 8.12 -0.25 -0.84
CA ASP A 37 9.06 -1.07 -1.62
C ASP A 37 9.71 -2.20 -0.79
N ASN A 38 9.54 -2.16 0.53
CA ASN A 38 10.08 -3.11 1.48
C ASN A 38 9.11 -3.35 2.65
N GLY A 39 9.46 -4.25 3.57
CA GLY A 39 8.64 -4.60 4.74
C GLY A 39 7.75 -5.84 4.54
N GLU A 40 7.04 -6.22 5.60
CA GLU A 40 6.19 -7.43 5.60
C GLU A 40 5.02 -7.28 4.63
N PHE A 41 4.51 -6.06 4.48
CA PHE A 41 3.45 -5.75 3.52
C PHE A 41 3.88 -6.01 2.07
N ALA A 42 5.02 -5.47 1.64
CA ALA A 42 5.55 -5.66 0.29
C ALA A 42 5.90 -7.14 0.02
N ALA A 43 6.46 -7.83 1.03
CA ALA A 43 6.74 -9.25 0.96
C ALA A 43 5.45 -10.06 0.75
N PHE A 44 4.37 -9.77 1.49
CA PHE A 44 3.10 -10.47 1.34
C PHE A 44 2.50 -10.33 -0.06
N LEU A 45 2.51 -9.13 -0.64
CA LEU A 45 2.00 -8.90 -2.00
C LEU A 45 2.75 -9.76 -3.02
N SER A 46 4.08 -9.79 -2.91
CA SER A 46 4.94 -10.60 -3.77
C SER A 46 4.64 -12.10 -3.64
N HIS A 47 4.49 -12.62 -2.41
CA HIS A 47 4.13 -14.02 -2.17
C HIS A 47 2.69 -14.36 -2.61
N SER A 48 1.80 -13.37 -2.65
CA SER A 48 0.40 -13.53 -3.09
C SER A 48 0.24 -13.52 -4.62
N GLY A 49 1.35 -13.53 -5.37
CA GLY A 49 1.32 -13.48 -6.84
C GLY A 49 0.95 -12.11 -7.40
N MET A 50 1.15 -11.05 -6.61
CA MET A 50 0.95 -9.65 -7.03
C MET A 50 2.31 -8.96 -7.23
N PRO A 51 3.05 -9.27 -8.32
CA PRO A 51 4.31 -8.60 -8.61
C PRO A 51 4.07 -7.13 -8.95
N VAL A 52 5.13 -6.32 -8.86
CA VAL A 52 5.11 -4.92 -9.30
C VAL A 52 4.78 -4.89 -10.79
N PHE A 53 3.63 -4.31 -11.14
CA PHE A 53 3.16 -4.21 -12.53
C PHE A 53 3.62 -2.91 -13.19
N ASP A 54 3.52 -1.80 -12.46
CA ASP A 54 3.93 -0.47 -12.91
C ASP A 54 4.48 0.30 -11.70
N THR A 55 5.37 1.25 -11.94
CA THR A 55 5.99 2.08 -10.89
C THR A 55 5.89 3.54 -11.30
N VAL A 56 5.19 4.34 -10.49
CA VAL A 56 5.07 5.78 -10.68
C VAL A 56 5.91 6.52 -9.66
N LEU A 57 6.49 7.66 -10.07
CA LEU A 57 7.23 8.53 -9.17
C LEU A 57 6.28 9.48 -8.46
N THR A 58 6.24 9.40 -7.12
CA THR A 58 5.48 10.36 -6.30
C THR A 58 6.12 11.75 -6.45
N MET A 59 5.36 12.70 -6.98
CA MET A 59 5.79 14.08 -7.15
C MET A 59 5.25 14.94 -6.03
N SER A 60 6.08 15.83 -5.49
CA SER A 60 5.70 16.68 -4.38
C SER A 60 6.30 18.08 -4.54
N LYS A 61 5.60 19.11 -4.06
CA LYS A 61 6.01 20.51 -4.19
C LYS A 61 6.18 21.11 -2.79
N GLY A 62 7.43 21.35 -2.39
CA GLY A 62 7.79 22.02 -1.13
C GLY A 62 7.88 21.12 0.11
N LYS A 63 7.41 19.86 0.04
CA LYS A 63 7.56 18.83 1.07
C LYS A 63 7.69 17.48 0.38
N CYS A 64 8.49 16.57 0.90
CA CYS A 64 8.64 15.20 0.40
C CYS A 64 7.73 14.23 1.15
N LEU A 65 7.51 13.03 0.60
CA LEU A 65 6.68 12.00 1.24
C LEU A 65 7.16 11.65 2.67
N ALA A 66 8.49 11.65 2.88
CA ALA A 66 9.10 11.45 4.19
C ALA A 66 8.68 12.51 5.23
N ASP A 67 8.31 13.72 4.81
CA ASP A 67 7.86 14.80 5.70
C ASP A 67 6.43 14.56 6.23
N PHE A 68 5.67 13.65 5.60
CA PHE A 68 4.38 13.17 6.09
C PHE A 68 4.50 11.91 6.96
N SER A 69 5.68 11.27 6.92
CA SER A 69 6.01 10.10 7.72
C SER A 69 6.58 10.45 9.10
N ASP A 70 6.87 11.73 9.36
CA ASP A 70 7.45 12.19 10.62
C ASP A 70 6.39 12.45 11.70
N GLY A 71 6.55 11.77 12.84
CA GLY A 71 5.80 12.08 14.05
C GLY A 71 5.30 10.88 14.85
N GLY A 72 6.22 10.14 15.47
CA GLY A 72 5.97 9.38 16.70
C GLY A 72 5.23 8.05 16.56
N SER A 73 5.55 7.12 17.48
CA SER A 73 4.80 5.88 17.68
C SER A 73 3.30 6.19 17.75
N ALA A 74 2.51 5.57 16.87
CA ALA A 74 1.03 5.63 16.79
C ALA A 74 0.34 6.65 15.85
N ARG A 75 0.94 7.11 14.74
CA ARG A 75 0.15 7.67 13.63
C ARG A 75 -0.04 6.65 12.51
N PRO A 76 -1.29 6.43 12.04
CA PRO A 76 -1.55 5.50 10.95
C PRO A 76 -0.86 5.96 9.66
N LYS A 77 -0.27 5.02 8.95
CA LYS A 77 0.43 5.19 7.68
C LYS A 77 -0.44 4.71 6.52
N THR A 78 -0.28 5.33 5.37
CA THR A 78 -0.94 4.90 4.13
C THR A 78 -0.08 3.85 3.44
N TYR A 79 -0.56 2.62 3.38
CA TYR A 79 0.08 1.50 2.69
C TYR A 79 -0.35 1.39 1.23
N ALA A 80 -1.55 1.86 0.89
CA ALA A 80 -2.04 1.85 -0.48
C ALA A 80 -2.98 3.03 -0.77
N LEU A 81 -3.00 3.46 -2.02
CA LEU A 81 -3.85 4.53 -2.54
C LEU A 81 -5.11 3.97 -3.19
N ALA A 82 -6.20 4.72 -3.14
CA ALA A 82 -7.43 4.40 -3.88
C ALA A 82 -7.22 4.52 -5.41
N SER A 83 -6.34 5.43 -5.82
CA SER A 83 -5.91 5.67 -7.20
C SER A 83 -4.67 6.56 -7.17
N GLN A 84 -3.79 6.46 -8.17
CA GLN A 84 -2.67 7.38 -8.37
C GLN A 84 -3.09 8.85 -8.51
N THR A 85 -4.32 9.12 -8.93
CA THR A 85 -4.86 10.50 -9.02
C THR A 85 -5.32 11.06 -7.68
N LEU A 86 -5.45 10.21 -6.66
CA LEU A 86 -5.99 10.53 -5.34
C LEU A 86 -4.90 10.42 -4.25
N GLY A 87 -3.62 10.28 -4.64
CA GLY A 87 -2.47 10.24 -3.77
C GLY A 87 -1.33 11.09 -4.28
#